data_AF-A0A1B8F805-F1
#
_entry.id   AF-A0A1B8F805-F1
#
_cell.length_a   1.000
_cell.length_b   1.000
_cell.length_c   1.000
_cell.angle_alpha   90.00
_cell.angle_beta   90.00
_cell.angle_gamma   90.00
#
_symmetry.space_group_name_H-M   'P 1'
#
loop_
_entity.id
_entity.type
_entity.pdbx_description
1 polymer ?
#
loop_
_entity_poly.entity_id
_entity_poly.type
_entity_poly.pdbx_seq_one_letter_code
_entity_poly.pdbx_strand_id
1 'polypeptide(L)'
;MAMIGSMDPIPSGLLKSLAAYSAIYVPIKMNTHWILAVLYPGSPGQRGRSEVYDSHKHWINSIMTANNVLQFLKSRLGDEYNFRDWIASAQQCSRPQRSDADRGLFVLANAKSIALTLRMVRVDSLAQSISLRWQFAQELVTQSVVEAF
;
A
#
# COMPACT_ATOMS: atom_id res chain seq x y z
N MET A 1 5.10 3.29 -12.01
CA MET A 1 4.25 3.09 -10.81
C MET A 1 3.27 4.24 -10.74
N ALA A 2 2.12 4.05 -10.09
CA ALA A 2 1.16 5.13 -9.82
C ALA A 2 0.70 5.12 -8.36
N MET A 3 0.23 6.25 -7.85
CA MET A 3 -0.36 6.36 -6.51
C MET A 3 -1.76 6.96 -6.59
N ILE A 4 -2.71 6.41 -5.83
CA ILE A 4 -4.06 6.95 -5.66
C ILE A 4 -4.28 7.21 -4.17
N GLY A 5 -4.47 8.47 -3.77
CA GLY A 5 -4.87 8.78 -2.40
C GLY A 5 -6.28 8.26 -2.11
N SER A 6 -6.49 7.73 -0.90
CA SER A 6 -7.78 7.16 -0.50
C SER A 6 -8.96 8.13 -0.57
N MET A 7 -8.71 9.44 -0.65
CA MET A 7 -9.73 10.49 -0.70
C MET A 7 -9.69 11.31 -2.00
N ASP A 8 -8.79 11.00 -2.94
CA ASP A 8 -8.62 11.80 -4.16
C ASP A 8 -9.85 11.70 -5.06
N PRO A 9 -10.29 12.77 -5.75
CA PRO A 9 -11.31 12.68 -6.78
C PRO A 9 -10.88 11.68 -7.87
N ILE A 10 -11.73 10.69 -8.17
CA ILE A 10 -11.42 9.67 -9.17
C ILE A 10 -12.14 10.05 -10.47
N PRO A 11 -11.42 10.56 -11.49
CA PRO A 11 -12.03 10.83 -12.78
C PRO A 11 -12.41 9.51 -13.48
N SER A 12 -13.46 9.55 -14.29
CA SER A 12 -13.83 8.41 -15.14
C SER A 12 -12.69 8.03 -16.07
N GLY A 13 -12.42 6.74 -16.21
CA GLY A 13 -11.35 6.16 -17.00
C GLY A 13 -10.01 6.06 -16.29
N LEU A 14 -9.93 6.41 -15.00
CA LEU A 14 -8.68 6.34 -14.24
C LEU A 14 -8.12 4.92 -14.22
N LEU A 15 -8.93 3.88 -14.02
CA LEU A 15 -8.36 2.52 -13.98
C LEU A 15 -7.85 2.05 -15.34
N LYS A 16 -8.48 2.49 -16.43
CA LYS A 16 -8.00 2.19 -17.78
C LYS A 16 -6.65 2.85 -18.04
N SER A 17 -6.45 4.09 -17.59
CA SER A 17 -5.16 4.77 -17.71
C SER A 17 -4.12 4.17 -16.77
N LEU A 18 -4.54 3.65 -15.61
CA LEU A 18 -3.64 3.04 -14.65
C LEU A 18 -3.25 1.58 -14.96
N ALA A 19 -4.01 0.89 -15.80
CA ALA A 19 -3.70 -0.50 -16.21
C ALA A 19 -2.35 -0.64 -16.92
N ALA A 20 -1.77 0.46 -17.43
CA ALA A 20 -0.44 0.47 -18.03
C ALA A 20 0.71 0.40 -16.99
N TYR A 21 0.44 0.61 -15.71
CA TYR A 21 1.48 0.56 -14.67
C TYR A 21 1.69 -0.86 -14.15
N SER A 22 2.95 -1.19 -13.83
CA SER A 22 3.32 -2.46 -13.21
C SER A 22 2.82 -2.62 -11.77
N ALA A 23 2.66 -1.51 -11.05
CA ALA A 23 2.12 -1.46 -9.70
C ALA A 23 1.42 -0.11 -9.45
N ILE A 24 0.28 -0.18 -8.75
CA ILE A 24 -0.52 0.96 -8.30
C ILE A 24 -0.59 0.88 -6.77
N TYR A 25 -0.09 1.92 -6.11
CA TYR A 25 -0.05 2.04 -4.66
C TYR A 25 -1.28 2.82 -4.19
N VAL A 26 -2.04 2.24 -3.26
CA VAL A 26 -3.23 2.87 -2.70
C VAL A 26 -3.05 2.92 -1.19
N PRO A 27 -2.50 4.01 -0.63
CA PRO A 27 -2.53 4.23 0.82
C PRO A 27 -3.97 4.41 1.28
N ILE A 28 -4.41 3.62 2.26
CA ILE A 28 -5.78 3.66 2.79
C ILE A 28 -5.74 4.05 4.26
N LYS A 29 -6.44 5.15 4.59
CA LYS A 29 -6.72 5.53 5.97
C LYS A 29 -8.09 5.02 6.39
N MET A 30 -8.12 4.15 7.40
CA MET A 30 -9.35 3.71 8.06
C MET A 30 -9.34 4.20 9.51
N ASN A 31 -10.20 5.17 9.83
CA ASN A 31 -10.19 5.86 11.13
C ASN A 31 -8.79 6.42 11.47
N THR A 32 -8.11 5.82 12.46
CA THR A 32 -6.77 6.16 12.91
C THR A 32 -5.69 5.19 12.41
N HIS A 33 -6.05 4.26 11.53
CA HIS A 33 -5.16 3.22 11.04
C HIS A 33 -4.82 3.45 9.56
N TRP A 34 -3.57 3.14 9.20
CA TRP A 34 -3.04 3.30 7.86
C TRP A 34 -2.57 1.95 7.36
N ILE A 35 -3.00 1.60 6.15
CA ILE A 35 -2.54 0.41 5.43
C ILE A 35 -2.13 0.81 4.02
N LEU A 36 -1.43 -0.09 3.34
CA LEU A 36 -1.11 0.05 1.93
C LEU A 36 -1.73 -1.11 1.16
N ALA A 37 -2.61 -0.81 0.20
CA ALA A 37 -2.99 -1.75 -0.83
C ALA A 37 -2.10 -1.56 -2.06
N VAL A 38 -1.68 -2.66 -2.68
CA VAL A 38 -0.92 -2.61 -3.93
C VAL A 38 -1.63 -3.47 -4.97
N LEU A 39 -1.95 -2.85 -6.10
CA LEU A 39 -2.57 -3.50 -7.24
C LEU A 39 -1.52 -3.70 -8.32
N TYR A 40 -1.42 -4.92 -8.81
CA TYR A 40 -0.60 -5.32 -9.94
C TYR A 40 -1.56 -5.67 -11.08
N PRO A 41 -1.83 -4.73 -12.01
CA PRO A 41 -2.70 -4.98 -13.15
C PRO A 41 -2.26 -6.24 -13.91
N GLY A 42 -3.24 -7.04 -14.31
CA GLY A 42 -3.01 -8.20 -15.18
C GLY A 42 -2.82 -7.75 -16.62
N SER A 43 -2.09 -8.55 -17.40
CA SER A 43 -2.08 -8.41 -18.86
C SER A 43 -3.50 -8.60 -19.44
N PRO A 44 -3.80 -8.11 -20.65
CA PRO A 44 -5.11 -8.32 -21.28
C PRO A 44 -5.53 -9.81 -21.24
N GLY A 45 -6.71 -10.08 -20.68
CA GLY A 45 -7.25 -11.44 -20.52
C GLY A 45 -6.74 -12.22 -19.29
N GLN A 46 -5.85 -11.64 -18.49
CA GLN A 46 -5.36 -12.21 -17.24
C GLN A 46 -5.88 -11.43 -16.03
N ARG A 47 -6.10 -12.13 -14.92
CA ARG A 47 -6.43 -11.49 -13.65
C ARG A 47 -5.20 -10.75 -13.11
N GLY A 48 -5.40 -9.52 -12.64
CA GLY A 48 -4.42 -8.82 -11.82
C GLY A 48 -4.29 -9.44 -10.43
N ARG A 49 -3.38 -8.90 -9.65
CA ARG A 49 -3.14 -9.32 -8.27
C ARG A 49 -3.29 -8.14 -7.33
N SER A 50 -3.92 -8.33 -6.17
CA SER A 50 -3.99 -7.32 -5.11
C SER A 50 -3.33 -7.84 -3.84
N GLU A 51 -2.44 -7.04 -3.25
CA GLU A 51 -1.79 -7.30 -1.97
C GLU A 51 -2.16 -6.23 -0.94
N VAL A 52 -2.20 -6.63 0.34
CA VAL A 52 -2.49 -5.72 1.46
C VAL A 52 -1.35 -5.78 2.45
N TYR A 53 -0.80 -4.61 2.73
CA TYR A 53 0.32 -4.37 3.62
C TYR A 53 -0.22 -3.67 4.87
N ASP A 54 -0.51 -4.47 5.88
CA ASP A 54 -0.95 -4.03 7.21
C ASP A 54 0.10 -4.45 8.25
N SER A 55 0.67 -3.47 8.94
CA SER A 55 1.65 -3.68 10.01
C SER A 55 1.01 -4.00 11.36
N HIS A 56 -0.31 -3.98 11.51
CA HIS A 56 -0.97 -4.33 12.76
C HIS A 56 -0.78 -5.83 13.11
N LYS A 57 -0.40 -6.12 14.36
CA LYS A 57 -0.01 -7.48 14.83
C LYS A 57 -1.10 -8.54 14.73
N HIS A 58 -2.36 -8.16 14.55
CA HIS A 58 -3.51 -9.07 14.60
C HIS A 58 -4.19 -9.31 13.25
N TRP A 59 -3.44 -9.28 12.15
CA TRP A 59 -3.97 -9.38 10.78
C TRP A 59 -5.02 -10.49 10.54
N ILE A 60 -4.93 -11.65 11.22
CA ILE A 60 -5.90 -12.76 11.12
C ILE A 60 -7.19 -12.51 11.91
N ASN A 61 -7.11 -11.78 13.03
CA ASN A 61 -8.22 -11.55 13.95
C ASN A 61 -8.82 -10.14 13.82
N SER A 62 -8.16 -9.22 13.10
CA SER A 62 -8.60 -7.84 12.96
C SER A 62 -9.14 -7.56 11.56
N ILE A 63 -10.47 -7.57 11.44
CA ILE A 63 -11.30 -6.61 10.66
C ILE A 63 -11.05 -6.47 9.14
N MET A 64 -9.94 -6.91 8.55
CA MET A 64 -9.57 -6.59 7.17
C MET A 64 -9.00 -7.79 6.42
N THR A 65 -9.89 -8.46 5.70
CA THR A 65 -9.48 -9.45 4.70
C THR A 65 -9.14 -8.74 3.39
N ALA A 66 -8.44 -9.42 2.49
CA ALA A 66 -8.23 -8.90 1.14
C ALA A 66 -9.57 -8.46 0.47
N ASN A 67 -10.68 -9.13 0.80
CA ASN A 67 -12.03 -8.74 0.38
C ASN A 67 -12.46 -7.34 0.84
N ASN A 68 -12.07 -6.89 2.03
CA ASN A 68 -12.42 -5.55 2.52
C ASN A 68 -11.69 -4.46 1.74
N VAL A 69 -10.45 -4.74 1.33
CA VAL A 69 -9.71 -3.87 0.40
C VAL A 69 -10.34 -3.91 -0.99
N LEU A 70 -10.73 -5.07 -1.51
CA LEU A 70 -11.46 -5.16 -2.78
C LEU A 70 -12.78 -4.37 -2.74
N GLN A 71 -13.52 -4.43 -1.63
CA GLN A 71 -14.77 -3.67 -1.44
C GLN A 71 -14.52 -2.16 -1.35
N PHE A 72 -13.48 -1.74 -0.62
CA PHE A 72 -13.06 -0.34 -0.58
C PHE A 72 -12.68 0.16 -1.98
N LEU A 73 -11.90 -0.62 -2.72
CA LEU A 73 -11.53 -0.29 -4.10
C LEU A 73 -12.77 -0.24 -5.00
N LYS A 74 -13.70 -1.18 -4.87
CA LYS A 74 -14.97 -1.17 -5.61
C LYS A 74 -15.81 0.07 -5.31
N SER A 75 -15.91 0.48 -4.04
CA SER A 75 -16.67 1.68 -3.68
C SER A 75 -16.03 2.96 -4.20
N ARG A 76 -14.70 3.01 -4.25
CA ARG A 76 -13.93 4.17 -4.74
C ARG A 76 -13.93 4.26 -6.27
N LEU A 77 -13.69 3.14 -6.94
CA LEU A 77 -13.43 3.07 -8.37
C LEU A 77 -14.68 2.70 -9.18
N GLY A 78 -15.81 2.45 -8.50
CA GLY A 78 -17.11 2.20 -9.11
C GLY A 78 -17.07 1.03 -10.08
N ASP A 79 -17.71 1.20 -11.24
CA ASP A 79 -17.83 0.14 -12.26
C ASP A 79 -16.55 -0.16 -13.01
N GLU A 80 -15.54 0.71 -12.91
CA GLU A 80 -14.24 0.45 -13.50
C GLU A 80 -13.46 -0.63 -12.75
N TYR A 81 -13.84 -0.89 -11.49
CA TYR A 81 -13.25 -1.96 -10.70
C TYR A 81 -14.18 -3.17 -10.64
N ASN A 82 -13.70 -4.30 -11.17
CA ASN A 82 -14.38 -5.58 -11.05
C ASN A 82 -13.51 -6.52 -10.23
N PHE A 83 -13.97 -6.91 -9.04
CA PHE A 83 -13.24 -7.82 -8.15
C PHE A 83 -12.90 -9.17 -8.80
N ARG A 84 -13.67 -9.60 -9.83
CA ARG A 84 -13.41 -10.85 -10.56
C ARG A 84 -12.14 -10.80 -11.41
N ASP A 85 -11.65 -9.60 -11.68
CA ASP A 85 -10.42 -9.36 -12.45
C ASP A 85 -9.19 -9.41 -11.54
N TRP A 86 -9.34 -9.65 -10.25
CA TRP A 86 -8.24 -9.61 -9.27
C TRP A 86 -8.15 -10.89 -8.46
N ILE A 87 -6.93 -11.42 -8.32
CA ILE A 87 -6.58 -12.45 -7.36
C ILE A 87 -6.07 -11.74 -6.10
N ALA A 88 -6.79 -11.89 -5.01
CA ALA A 88 -6.45 -11.24 -3.76
C ALA A 88 -5.56 -12.14 -2.90
N SER A 89 -4.36 -11.67 -2.59
CA SER A 89 -3.49 -12.35 -1.64
C SER A 89 -3.93 -11.97 -0.22
N ALA A 90 -4.33 -12.98 0.56
CA ALA A 90 -4.58 -12.84 1.98
C ALA A 90 -3.32 -13.22 2.79
N GLN A 91 -2.13 -12.80 2.37
CA GLN A 91 -0.91 -13.05 3.14
C GLN A 91 -0.48 -11.79 3.87
N GLN A 92 0.05 -11.95 5.08
CA GLN A 92 0.68 -10.85 5.80
C GLN A 92 1.99 -10.47 5.09
N CYS A 93 1.92 -9.45 4.23
CA CYS A 93 3.08 -8.99 3.46
C CYS A 93 3.99 -8.03 4.24
N SER A 94 3.48 -7.43 5.32
CA SER A 94 4.20 -6.47 6.18
C SER A 94 4.78 -7.11 7.45
N ARG A 95 5.87 -6.53 7.94
CA ARG A 95 6.35 -6.83 9.29
C ARG A 95 5.44 -6.16 10.33
N PRO A 96 5.22 -6.79 11.50
CA PRO A 96 4.37 -6.23 12.54
C PRO A 96 5.01 -4.98 13.18
N GLN A 97 4.23 -3.91 13.31
CA GLN A 97 4.57 -2.74 14.10
C GLN A 97 4.55 -3.03 15.60
N ARG A 98 5.30 -2.25 16.36
CA ARG A 98 5.27 -2.24 17.82
C ARG A 98 4.52 -1.05 18.41
N SER A 99 4.36 0.02 17.63
CA SER A 99 3.72 1.26 18.04
C SER A 99 2.68 1.70 17.02
N ASP A 100 1.55 2.20 17.51
CA ASP A 100 0.50 2.76 16.66
C ASP A 100 0.88 4.08 16.00
N ALA A 101 1.83 4.81 16.56
CA ALA A 101 2.36 6.03 15.96
C ALA A 101 3.18 5.78 14.68
N ASP A 102 3.53 4.52 14.39
CA ASP A 102 4.36 4.14 13.25
C ASP A 102 3.53 3.64 12.06
N ARG A 103 2.20 3.56 12.15
CA ARG A 103 1.34 3.01 11.08
C ARG A 103 1.58 3.66 9.72
N GLY A 104 1.63 4.99 9.68
CA GLY A 104 1.95 5.74 8.45
C GLY A 104 3.40 5.56 8.00
N LEU A 105 4.33 5.36 8.94
CA LEU A 105 5.74 5.09 8.64
C LEU A 105 5.90 3.74 7.93
N PHE A 106 5.16 2.71 8.38
CA PHE A 106 5.12 1.40 7.73
C PHE A 106 4.54 1.45 6.32
N VAL A 107 3.50 2.26 6.08
CA VAL A 107 2.96 2.47 4.71
C VAL A 107 4.05 2.98 3.76
N LEU A 108 4.80 4.00 4.16
CA LEU A 108 5.89 4.56 3.35
C LEU A 108 7.04 3.56 3.16
N ALA A 109 7.43 2.89 4.25
CA ALA A 109 8.50 1.88 4.22
C ALA A 109 8.16 0.70 3.31
N ASN A 110 6.93 0.19 3.36
CA ASN A 110 6.45 -0.88 2.49
C ASN A 110 6.40 -0.41 1.04
N ALA A 111 5.84 0.78 0.77
CA ALA A 111 5.78 1.32 -0.59
C ALA A 111 7.17 1.44 -1.20
N LYS A 112 8.11 2.03 -0.48
CA LYS A 112 9.51 2.16 -0.89
C LYS A 112 10.20 0.80 -1.07
N SER A 113 9.97 -0.14 -0.15
CA SER A 113 10.54 -1.50 -0.26
C SER A 113 10.08 -2.20 -1.54
N ILE A 114 8.79 -2.12 -1.87
CA ILE A 114 8.24 -2.74 -3.08
C ILE A 114 8.76 -2.02 -4.32
N ALA A 115 8.72 -0.68 -4.33
CA ALA A 115 9.13 0.12 -5.48
C ALA A 115 10.59 -0.12 -5.86
N LEU A 116 11.46 -0.28 -4.87
CA LEU A 116 12.90 -0.43 -5.06
C LEU A 116 13.38 -1.89 -4.94
N THR A 117 12.45 -2.85 -4.85
CA THR A 117 12.77 -4.28 -4.66
C THR A 117 13.69 -4.54 -3.46
N LEU A 118 13.51 -3.77 -2.38
CA LEU A 118 14.25 -3.91 -1.14
C LEU A 118 13.59 -4.92 -0.20
N ARG A 119 14.36 -5.39 0.77
CA ARG A 119 13.82 -6.21 1.86
C ARG A 119 12.86 -5.39 2.72
N MET A 120 11.72 -5.97 3.08
CA MET A 120 10.76 -5.35 4.00
C MET A 120 11.43 -4.91 5.30
N VAL A 121 11.26 -3.62 5.61
CA VAL A 121 11.89 -2.96 6.75
C VAL A 121 11.39 -3.55 8.07
N ARG A 122 12.33 -3.68 9.01
CA ARG A 122 12.02 -3.97 10.41
C ARG A 122 12.16 -2.69 11.21
N VAL A 123 11.05 -2.24 11.78
CA VAL A 123 11.03 -1.13 12.75
C VAL A 123 10.82 -1.76 14.14
N ASP A 124 11.89 -2.31 14.70
CA ASP A 124 11.88 -3.04 15.97
C ASP A 124 12.16 -2.13 17.19
N SER A 125 12.66 -0.92 16.97
CA SER A 125 13.00 0.04 18.02
C SER A 125 12.57 1.47 17.70
N LEU A 126 12.46 2.29 18.75
CA LEU A 126 12.19 3.73 18.62
C LEU A 126 13.28 4.44 17.81
N ALA A 127 14.55 4.08 18.01
CA ALA A 127 15.66 4.65 17.27
C ALA A 127 15.55 4.38 15.76
N GLN A 128 15.15 3.16 15.36
CA GLN A 128 14.88 2.83 13.96
C GLN A 128 13.69 3.63 13.41
N SER A 129 12.60 3.76 14.17
CA SER A 129 11.45 4.57 13.77
C SER A 129 11.85 6.04 13.54
N ILE A 130 12.62 6.62 14.46
CA ILE A 130 13.11 8.01 14.34
C ILE A 130 14.06 8.17 13.15
N SER A 131 15.02 7.25 12.97
CA SER A 131 15.95 7.28 11.84
C SER A 131 15.21 7.25 10.51
N LEU A 132 14.21 6.38 10.38
CA LEU A 132 13.43 6.25 9.16
C LEU A 132 12.53 7.47 8.91
N ARG A 133 11.95 8.06 9.96
CA ARG A 133 11.24 9.35 9.86
C ARG A 133 12.15 10.46 9.34
N TRP A 134 13.37 10.54 9.88
CA TRP A 134 14.36 11.52 9.46
C TRP A 134 14.75 11.31 7.99
N GLN A 135 14.98 10.07 7.58
CA GLN A 135 15.27 9.74 6.20
C GLN A 135 14.14 10.20 5.27
N PHE A 136 12.87 9.87 5.55
CA PHE A 136 11.76 10.31 4.70
C PHE A 136 11.61 11.83 4.67
N ALA A 137 11.81 12.51 5.80
CA ALA A 137 11.80 13.97 5.83
C ALA A 137 12.91 14.56 4.94
N GLN A 138 14.11 13.98 4.98
CA GLN A 138 15.21 14.40 4.11
C GLN A 138 14.91 14.14 2.63
N GLU A 139 14.38 12.97 2.28
CA GLU A 139 14.00 12.63 0.90
C GLU A 139 12.94 13.57 0.33
N LEU A 140 11.99 14.03 1.17
CA LEU A 140 11.00 15.04 0.79
C LEU A 140 11.64 16.41 0.53
N VAL A 141 12.56 16.83 1.40
CA VAL A 141 13.25 18.13 1.26
C VAL A 141 14.17 18.15 0.05
N THR A 142 14.89 17.06 -0.20
CA THR A 142 15.83 16.96 -1.32
C THR A 142 15.15 16.55 -2.63
N GLN A 143 13.88 16.14 -2.58
CA GLN A 143 13.14 15.57 -3.71
C GLN A 143 13.89 14.37 -4.36
N SER A 144 14.62 13.61 -3.55
CA SER A 144 15.43 12.48 -4.00
C SER A 144 15.27 11.32 -3.06
N VAL A 145 14.90 10.16 -3.59
CA VAL A 145 14.74 8.92 -2.82
C VAL A 145 16.09 8.21 -2.72
N VAL A 146 16.49 7.80 -1.51
CA VAL A 146 17.69 6.98 -1.31
C VAL A 146 17.34 5.52 -1.57
N GLU A 147 18.16 4.80 -2.32
CA GLU A 147 17.91 3.38 -2.69
C GLU A 147 18.23 2.37 -1.57
N ALA A 148 18.07 2.78 -0.31
CA ALA A 148 18.35 1.97 0.88
C ALA A 148 17.57 2.48 2.12
N PHE A 149 17.65 1.73 3.22
CA PHE A 149 17.12 2.04 4.55
C PHE A 149 18.22 2.03 5.60
#